data_AF-A0ABD3NNP6-F1
#
_entry.id   AF-A0ABD3NNP6-F1
#
_cell.length_a   1.000
_cell.length_b   1.000
_cell.length_c   1.000
_cell.angle_alpha   90.00
_cell.angle_beta   90.00
_cell.angle_gamma   90.00
#
_symmetry.space_group_name_H-M   'P 1'
#
loop_
_entity.id
_entity.type
_entity.pdbx_description
1 polymer ?
#
loop_
_entity_poly.entity_id
_entity_poly.type
_entity_poly.pdbx_seq_one_letter_code
_entity_poly.pdbx_strand_id
1 'polypeptide(L)'
;MPEEYTLEKCQMLAEKVSKVSDLPSECTRYPEALKAAAAPRTTTKTAYDGMTGAQAAMANKAKGRESHAQIQRRLTNTRRFTKQA
;
A
#
# COMPACT_ATOMS: atom_id res chain seq x y z
N MET A 1 7.00 14.84 -32.88
CA MET A 1 7.47 13.54 -33.42
C MET A 1 6.72 12.46 -32.66
N PRO A 2 6.01 11.53 -33.32
CA PRO A 2 5.45 10.39 -32.61
C PRO A 2 6.65 9.53 -32.16
N GLU A 3 6.91 9.51 -30.86
CA GLU A 3 7.91 8.59 -30.32
C GLU A 3 7.32 7.19 -30.42
N GLU A 4 7.79 6.38 -31.37
CA GLU A 4 7.36 4.99 -31.48
C GLU A 4 7.70 4.24 -30.18
N TYR A 5 6.66 3.90 -29.42
CA TYR A 5 6.83 3.10 -28.22
C TYR A 5 6.94 1.61 -28.57
N THR A 6 8.14 1.06 -28.46
CA THR A 6 8.36 -0.39 -28.52
C THR A 6 7.68 -1.08 -27.33
N LEU A 7 7.40 -2.39 -27.48
CA LEU A 7 6.76 -3.20 -26.45
C LEU A 7 7.51 -3.14 -25.12
N GLU A 8 8.84 -3.17 -25.14
CA GLU A 8 9.69 -3.07 -23.95
C GLU A 8 9.54 -1.73 -23.22
N LYS A 9 9.46 -0.62 -23.98
CA LYS A 9 9.27 0.73 -23.41
C LYS A 9 7.89 0.86 -22.76
N CYS A 10 6.87 0.27 -23.38
CA CYS A 10 5.53 0.20 -22.80
C CYS A 10 5.46 -0.66 -21.53
N GLN A 11 6.22 -1.76 -21.44
CA GLN A 11 6.29 -2.56 -20.21
C GLN A 11 6.97 -1.79 -19.07
N MET A 12 8.10 -1.13 -19.34
CA MET A 12 8.76 -0.29 -18.34
C MET A 12 7.87 0.86 -17.86
N LEU A 13 7.08 1.44 -18.76
CA LEU A 13 6.10 2.45 -18.38
C LEU A 13 4.98 1.83 -17.55
N ALA A 14 4.40 0.71 -17.98
CA ALA A 14 3.33 0.01 -17.26
C ALA A 14 3.72 -0.31 -15.81
N GLU A 15 4.98 -0.68 -15.57
CA GLU A 15 5.50 -0.85 -14.23
C GLU A 15 5.57 0.46 -13.44
N LYS A 16 5.81 1.61 -14.04
CA LYS A 16 5.92 2.88 -13.30
C LYS A 16 4.56 3.53 -13.04
N VAL A 17 3.58 3.26 -13.90
CA VAL A 17 2.28 3.92 -13.85
C VAL A 17 1.36 3.31 -12.79
N SER A 18 0.48 4.14 -12.20
CA SER A 18 -0.52 3.69 -11.22
C SER A 18 -1.86 3.30 -11.83
N LYS A 19 -2.14 3.76 -13.06
CA LYS A 19 -3.40 3.56 -13.77
C LYS A 19 -3.13 3.35 -15.25
N VAL A 20 -3.97 2.55 -15.89
CA VAL A 20 -3.88 2.28 -17.34
C VAL A 20 -4.06 3.57 -18.17
N SER A 21 -4.85 4.52 -17.67
CA SER A 21 -5.15 5.80 -18.35
C SER A 21 -3.94 6.74 -18.48
N ASP A 22 -2.90 6.55 -17.69
CA ASP A 22 -1.67 7.35 -17.75
C ASP A 22 -0.66 6.76 -18.75
N LEU A 23 -0.93 5.58 -19.35
CA LEU A 23 -0.09 5.06 -20.43
C LEU A 23 -0.34 5.83 -21.74
N PRO A 24 0.71 6.07 -22.55
CA PRO A 24 0.56 6.62 -23.89
C PRO A 24 -0.39 5.78 -24.75
N SER A 25 -1.15 6.44 -25.63
CA SER A 25 -2.11 5.83 -26.55
C SER A 25 -1.49 4.75 -27.45
N GLU A 26 -0.18 4.80 -27.66
CA GLU A 26 0.55 3.78 -28.43
C GLU A 26 0.68 2.47 -27.65
N CYS A 27 0.82 2.54 -26.33
CA CYS A 27 0.95 1.38 -25.46
C CYS A 27 -0.38 0.64 -25.22
N THR A 28 -1.52 1.24 -25.55
CA THR A 28 -2.83 0.55 -25.47
C THR A 28 -3.01 -0.54 -26.52
N ARG A 29 -2.14 -0.57 -27.54
CA ARG A 29 -2.11 -1.63 -28.55
C ARG A 29 -1.49 -2.93 -28.02
N TYR A 30 -0.73 -2.86 -26.93
CA TYR A 30 -0.03 -4.00 -26.34
C TYR A 30 -0.77 -4.51 -25.08
N PRO A 31 -1.59 -5.57 -25.19
CA PRO A 31 -2.41 -6.04 -24.07
C PRO A 31 -1.58 -6.55 -22.88
N GLU A 32 -0.34 -6.98 -23.12
CA GLU A 32 0.56 -7.44 -22.05
C GLU A 32 1.01 -6.31 -21.13
N ALA A 33 1.32 -5.14 -21.68
CA ALA A 33 1.67 -3.96 -20.90
C ALA A 33 0.46 -3.45 -20.08
N LEU A 34 -0.75 -3.54 -20.63
CA LEU A 34 -1.97 -3.13 -19.93
C LEU A 34 -2.27 -4.03 -18.73
N LYS A 35 -2.04 -5.34 -18.84
CA LYS A 35 -2.19 -6.27 -17.72
C LYS A 35 -1.23 -5.97 -16.57
N ALA A 36 0.02 -5.62 -16.90
CA ALA A 36 1.02 -5.23 -15.91
C ALA A 36 0.61 -3.94 -15.15
N ALA A 37 0.06 -2.95 -15.87
CA ALA A 37 -0.43 -1.70 -15.28
C ALA A 37 -1.74 -1.84 -14.50
N ALA A 38 -2.60 -2.80 -14.87
CA ALA A 38 -3.88 -3.05 -14.22
C ALA A 38 -3.77 -3.93 -12.97
N ALA A 39 -2.67 -4.67 -12.82
CA ALA A 39 -2.48 -5.53 -11.66
C ALA A 39 -2.41 -4.67 -10.38
N PRO A 40 -3.29 -4.93 -9.37
CA PRO A 40 -3.23 -4.20 -8.12
C PRO A 40 -1.88 -4.49 -7.45
N ARG A 41 -1.08 -3.44 -7.27
CA ARG A 41 0.17 -3.53 -6.51
C ARG A 41 -0.17 -3.84 -5.07
N THR A 42 -0.11 -5.11 -4.72
CA THR A 42 -0.18 -5.56 -3.33
C THR A 42 1.12 -5.14 -2.66
N THR A 43 1.14 -3.94 -2.09
CA THR A 43 2.19 -3.57 -1.15
C THR A 43 1.98 -4.38 0.12
N THR A 44 2.43 -5.63 0.10
CA THR A 44 2.34 -6.58 1.23
C THR A 44 3.25 -6.19 2.40
N LYS A 45 4.08 -5.14 2.24
CA LYS A 45 4.81 -4.52 3.35
C LYS A 45 3.82 -3.78 4.25
N THR A 46 3.33 -4.49 5.26
CA THR A 46 2.64 -3.85 6.38
C THR A 46 3.60 -2.83 6.98
N ALA A 47 3.13 -1.60 7.23
CA ALA A 47 4.00 -0.46 7.57
C ALA A 47 4.83 -0.65 8.87
N TYR A 48 4.60 -1.74 9.61
CA TYR A 48 5.20 -2.06 10.89
C TYR A 48 5.74 -3.50 10.94
N ASP A 49 5.99 -4.11 9.78
CA ASP A 49 6.50 -5.48 9.70
C ASP A 49 7.85 -5.58 10.44
N GLY A 50 7.95 -6.51 11.39
CA GLY A 50 9.11 -6.66 12.28
C GLY A 50 9.17 -5.73 13.51
N MET A 51 8.21 -4.82 13.71
CA MET A 51 8.15 -3.98 14.92
C MET A 51 7.38 -4.66 16.05
N THR A 52 7.87 -4.51 17.28
CA THR A 52 7.08 -4.93 18.46
C THR A 52 5.85 -4.03 18.61
N GLY A 53 4.76 -4.56 19.18
CA GLY A 53 3.49 -3.83 19.28
C GLY A 53 3.63 -2.43 19.91
N ALA A 54 4.48 -2.29 20.92
CA ALA A 54 4.77 -0.99 21.55
C ALA A 54 5.40 0.02 20.58
N GLN A 55 6.36 -0.42 19.76
CA GLN A 55 7.03 0.43 18.76
C GLN A 55 6.05 0.88 17.66
N ALA A 56 5.14 0.00 17.23
CA ALA A 56 4.11 0.34 16.24
C ALA A 56 3.14 1.42 16.76
N ALA A 57 2.75 1.39 18.04
CA ALA A 57 1.94 2.45 18.65
C ALA A 57 2.66 3.80 18.71
N MET A 58 3.95 3.80 19.06
CA MET A 58 4.72 5.04 19.11
C MET A 58 4.89 5.66 17.72
N ALA A 59 5.11 4.84 16.70
CA ALA A 59 5.19 5.29 15.32
C ALA A 59 3.85 5.85 14.80
N ASN A 60 2.72 5.24 15.15
CA ASN A 60 1.40 5.77 14.86
C ASN A 60 1.10 7.08 15.59
N LYS A 61 1.52 7.20 16.86
CA LYS A 61 1.41 8.44 17.65
C LYS A 61 2.17 9.58 16.99
N ALA A 62 3.40 9.33 16.54
CA ALA A 62 4.24 10.32 15.85
C ALA A 62 3.63 10.77 14.51
N LYS A 63 2.92 9.86 13.81
CA LYS A 63 2.19 10.16 12.56
C LYS A 63 0.79 10.75 12.80
N GLY A 64 0.39 10.99 14.04
CA GLY A 64 -0.93 11.54 14.40
C GLY A 64 -2.12 10.61 14.10
N ARG A 65 -1.86 9.32 13.87
CA ARG A 65 -2.89 8.35 13.44
C ARG A 65 -3.65 7.70 14.60
N GLU A 66 -3.17 7.84 15.82
CA GLU A 66 -3.83 7.33 17.02
C GLU A 66 -3.91 8.41 18.11
N SER A 67 -5.10 8.60 18.66
CA SER A 67 -5.32 9.47 19.83
C SER A 67 -4.73 8.84 21.09
N HIS A 68 -4.30 9.68 22.04
CA HIS A 68 -3.81 9.25 23.35
C HIS A 68 -4.77 8.27 24.05
N ALA A 69 -6.09 8.49 23.92
CA ALA A 69 -7.11 7.61 24.49
C ALA A 69 -7.15 6.22 23.84
N GLN A 70 -6.88 6.11 22.53
CA GLN A 70 -6.82 4.83 21.82
C GLN A 70 -5.60 4.02 22.26
N ILE A 71 -4.45 4.69 22.42
CA ILE A 71 -3.21 4.07 22.91
C ILE A 71 -3.41 3.55 24.34
N GLN A 72 -4.01 4.36 25.23
CA GLN A 72 -4.31 3.93 26.60
C GLN A 72 -5.19 2.69 26.63
N ARG A 73 -6.31 2.68 25.89
CA ARG A 73 -7.19 1.50 25.80
C ARG A 73 -6.43 0.25 25.35
N ARG A 74 -5.50 0.37 24.39
CA ARG A 74 -4.73 -0.78 23.93
C ARG A 74 -3.76 -1.32 24.98
N LEU A 75 -3.15 -0.42 25.77
CA LEU A 75 -2.17 -0.76 26.79
C LEU A 75 -2.79 -1.23 28.11
N THR A 76 -3.99 -0.74 28.47
CA THR A 76 -4.62 -1.04 29.76
C THR A 76 -5.69 -2.13 29.71
N ASN A 77 -6.18 -2.49 28.52
CA ASN A 77 -7.25 -3.48 28.34
C ASN A 77 -6.73 -4.93 28.28
N THR A 78 -5.75 -5.27 29.13
CA THR A 78 -5.23 -6.63 29.29
C THR A 78 -5.99 -7.44 30.36
N ARG A 79 -6.78 -6.76 31.20
CA ARG A 79 -7.65 -7.40 32.21
C ARG A 79 -9.11 -7.20 31.81
N ARG A 80 -9.62 -8.07 30.92
CA ARG A 80 -11.07 -8.26 30.81
C ARG A 80 -11.53 -8.94 32.09
N PHE A 81 -12.22 -8.21 32.96
CA PHE A 81 -12.94 -8.81 34.07
C PHE A 81 -14.10 -9.64 33.49
N THR A 82 -13.88 -10.93 33.28
CA THR A 82 -14.97 -11.86 33.01
C THR A 82 -15.63 -12.14 34.36
N LYS A 83 -16.88 -11.72 34.53
CA LYS A 83 -17.71 -12.14 35.67
C LYS A 83 -17.81 -13.66 35.61
N GLN A 84 -17.26 -14.36 36.61
CA GLN A 84 -17.49 -15.81 36.76
C GLN A 84 -19.00 -16.01 36.96
N ALA A 85 -19.56 -16.92 36.17
CA ALA A 85 -20.96 -17.32 36.24
C ALA A 85 -21.21 -18.18 37.48
#